data_AF-A0A1F5YM67-F1
#
_entry.id   AF-A0A1F5YM67-F1
#
_cell.length_a   1.000
_cell.length_b   1.000
_cell.length_c   1.000
_cell.angle_alpha   90.00
_cell.angle_beta   90.00
_cell.angle_gamma   90.00
#
_symmetry.space_group_name_H-M   'P 1'
#
loop_
_entity.id
_entity.type
_entity.pdbx_description
1 polymer ?
#
loop_
_entity_poly.entity_id
_entity_poly.type
_entity_poly.pdbx_seq_one_letter_code
_entity_poly.pdbx_strand_id
1 'polypeptide(L)'
;MNDKVFLLDEYFKSWDRDVTKAAELLGNQRYHLEGILVLSCYLSAFAAMRFPDLRDREAYINIVNDYSGKRDFYEKIDLLFLYQWPQSKLCDNGRYKKLKNYSEIVAALKKTYGGENDVKAGIRYVSPKDIIFHVLTAAIPGFDEQNFRDKLSLFSLAELLYRYVRCDAVHNADFPFVNKSRDTDGNISYKYNHAITGQVLLATTQSVCKALWEECRTKSKWTQQL
;
A
#
# COMPACT_ATOMS: atom_id res chain seq x y z
N MET A 1 -35.38 -2.60 18.11
CA MET A 1 -34.04 -2.44 17.50
C MET A 1 -33.93 -3.51 16.42
N ASN A 2 -33.38 -3.23 15.23
CA ASN A 2 -33.16 -4.30 14.24
C ASN A 2 -32.00 -5.17 14.76
N ASP A 3 -32.28 -6.41 15.17
CA ASP A 3 -31.29 -7.31 15.81
C ASP A 3 -30.01 -7.43 14.98
N LYS A 4 -30.11 -7.36 13.65
CA LYS A 4 -28.94 -7.38 12.76
C LYS A 4 -28.05 -6.15 12.89
N VAL A 5 -28.63 -4.96 13.05
CA VAL A 5 -27.86 -3.71 13.22
C VAL A 5 -27.12 -3.72 14.54
N PHE A 6 -27.77 -4.19 15.61
CA PHE A 6 -27.11 -4.38 16.90
C PHE A 6 -25.92 -5.35 16.83
N LEU A 7 -26.09 -6.50 16.15
CA LEU A 7 -25.01 -7.46 15.94
C LEU A 7 -23.85 -6.89 15.11
N LEU A 8 -24.14 -6.07 14.10
CA LEU A 8 -23.11 -5.38 13.32
C LEU A 8 -22.32 -4.40 14.20
N ASP A 9 -23.00 -3.63 15.05
CA ASP A 9 -22.34 -2.67 15.94
C ASP A 9 -21.38 -3.36 16.92
N GLU A 10 -21.82 -4.43 17.59
CA GLU A 10 -20.95 -5.18 18.52
C GLU A 10 -19.81 -5.90 17.80
N TYR A 11 -20.05 -6.40 16.58
CA TYR A 11 -19.01 -7.02 15.75
C TYR A 11 -17.88 -6.04 15.41
N PHE A 12 -18.21 -4.86 14.89
CA PHE A 12 -17.21 -3.86 14.49
C PHE A 12 -16.56 -3.17 15.69
N LYS A 13 -17.25 -3.05 16.83
CA LYS A 13 -16.67 -2.60 18.10
C LYS A 13 -15.55 -3.51 18.59
N SER A 14 -15.65 -4.83 18.38
CA SER A 14 -14.53 -5.74 18.69
C SER A 14 -13.33 -5.49 17.77
N TRP A 15 -13.55 -5.29 16.47
CA TRP A 15 -12.46 -4.96 15.54
C TRP A 15 -11.77 -3.64 15.90
N ASP A 16 -12.53 -2.59 16.19
CA ASP A 16 -11.98 -1.29 16.57
C ASP A 16 -11.09 -1.38 17.83
N ARG A 17 -11.54 -2.15 18.84
CA ARG A 17 -10.75 -2.43 20.04
C ARG A 17 -9.43 -3.13 19.70
N ASP A 18 -9.46 -4.11 18.80
CA ASP A 18 -8.26 -4.87 18.47
C ASP A 18 -7.29 -4.07 17.58
N VAL A 19 -7.79 -3.24 16.67
CA VAL A 19 -6.99 -2.24 15.92
C VAL A 19 -6.36 -1.23 16.87
N THR A 20 -7.08 -0.79 17.91
CA THR A 20 -6.56 0.11 18.94
C THR A 20 -5.40 -0.52 19.71
N LYS A 21 -5.50 -1.79 20.09
CA LYS A 21 -4.37 -2.52 20.71
C LYS A 21 -3.16 -2.62 19.79
N ALA A 22 -3.37 -2.83 18.49
CA ALA A 22 -2.27 -2.83 17.52
C ALA A 22 -1.58 -1.45 17.43
N ALA A 23 -2.32 -0.36 17.63
CA ALA A 23 -1.74 0.99 17.71
C ALA A 23 -0.78 1.15 18.90
N GLU A 24 -1.06 0.52 20.04
CA GLU A 24 -0.19 0.55 21.23
C GLU A 24 1.18 -0.09 20.93
N LEU A 25 1.22 -1.13 20.08
CA LEU A 25 2.46 -1.77 19.65
C LEU A 25 3.34 -0.81 18.83
N LEU A 26 2.74 0.05 17.99
CA LEU A 26 3.50 1.06 17.25
C LEU A 26 4.19 2.08 18.18
N GLY A 27 3.60 2.36 19.34
CA GLY A 27 4.18 3.24 20.36
C GLY A 27 5.32 2.61 21.15
N ASN A 28 5.45 1.28 21.11
CA ASN A 28 6.47 0.55 21.84
C ASN A 28 7.65 0.21 20.91
N GLN A 29 8.84 0.76 21.20
CA GLN A 29 10.04 0.49 20.40
C GLN A 29 10.35 -1.01 20.26
N ARG A 30 10.04 -1.84 21.25
CA ARG A 30 10.28 -3.28 21.17
C ARG A 30 9.37 -3.98 20.17
N TYR A 31 8.14 -3.49 20.00
CA TYR A 31 7.08 -4.14 19.22
C TYR A 31 6.65 -3.35 17.98
N HIS A 32 7.46 -2.36 17.58
CA HIS A 32 7.09 -1.41 16.55
C HIS A 32 6.82 -2.09 15.19
N LEU A 33 7.68 -3.05 14.81
CA LEU A 33 7.53 -3.77 13.54
C LEU A 33 6.37 -4.77 13.59
N GLU A 34 6.13 -5.37 14.75
CA GLU A 34 4.98 -6.23 15.03
C GLU A 34 3.68 -5.43 14.90
N GLY A 35 3.65 -4.18 15.38
CA GLY A 35 2.51 -3.28 15.17
C GLY A 35 2.24 -3.03 13.69
N ILE A 36 3.28 -2.78 12.88
CA ILE A 36 3.15 -2.64 11.42
C ILE A 36 2.61 -3.92 10.79
N LEU A 37 3.19 -5.07 11.14
CA LEU A 37 2.77 -6.37 10.63
C LEU A 37 1.30 -6.65 10.95
N VAL A 38 0.90 -6.50 12.21
CA VAL A 38 -0.46 -6.75 12.69
C VAL A 38 -1.48 -5.85 11.98
N LEU A 39 -1.18 -4.55 11.83
CA LEU A 39 -2.06 -3.64 11.10
C LEU A 39 -2.20 -4.01 9.62
N SER A 40 -1.12 -4.50 8.99
CA SER A 40 -1.17 -5.00 7.61
C SER A 40 -2.03 -6.28 7.49
N CYS A 41 -2.01 -7.14 8.51
CA CYS A 41 -2.83 -8.34 8.60
C CYS A 41 -4.31 -8.00 8.78
N TYR A 42 -4.66 -6.97 9.56
CA TYR A 42 -6.05 -6.49 9.66
C TYR A 42 -6.61 -6.06 8.31
N LEU A 43 -5.84 -5.34 7.50
CA LEU A 43 -6.26 -5.02 6.12
C LEU A 43 -6.51 -6.27 5.28
N SER A 44 -5.69 -7.33 5.44
CA SER A 44 -5.91 -8.61 4.76
C SER A 44 -7.21 -9.29 5.24
N ALA A 45 -7.51 -9.23 6.53
CA ALA A 45 -8.74 -9.77 7.09
C ALA A 45 -9.97 -9.02 6.56
N PHE A 46 -9.94 -7.68 6.58
CA PHE A 46 -11.01 -6.85 6.00
C PHE A 46 -11.21 -7.13 4.50
N ALA A 47 -10.12 -7.27 3.74
CA ALA A 47 -10.15 -7.67 2.34
C ALA A 47 -10.86 -9.01 2.12
N ALA A 48 -10.44 -10.05 2.83
CA ALA A 48 -11.01 -11.39 2.70
C ALA A 48 -12.50 -11.43 3.06
N MET A 49 -12.92 -10.64 4.06
CA MET A 49 -14.32 -10.54 4.47
C MET A 49 -15.19 -9.78 3.47
N ARG A 50 -14.63 -8.77 2.80
CA ARG A 50 -15.37 -7.93 1.83
C ARG A 50 -15.38 -8.53 0.43
N PHE A 51 -14.29 -9.17 0.03
CA PHE A 51 -14.06 -9.68 -1.33
C PHE A 51 -13.64 -11.17 -1.30
N PRO A 52 -14.48 -12.08 -0.81
CA PRO A 52 -14.11 -13.49 -0.61
C PRO A 52 -13.76 -14.22 -1.92
N ASP A 53 -14.32 -13.77 -3.05
CA ASP A 53 -14.12 -14.41 -4.36
C ASP A 53 -12.91 -13.87 -5.13
N LEU A 54 -12.25 -12.82 -4.62
CA LEU A 54 -11.05 -12.25 -5.24
C LEU A 54 -9.80 -12.94 -4.72
N ARG A 55 -8.74 -12.94 -5.54
CA ARG A 55 -7.43 -13.40 -5.07
C ARG A 55 -6.92 -12.44 -4.00
N ASP A 56 -6.16 -12.96 -3.04
CA ASP A 56 -5.60 -12.23 -1.89
C ASP A 56 -5.04 -10.85 -2.25
N ARG A 57 -4.14 -10.75 -3.25
CA ARG A 57 -3.62 -9.46 -3.74
C ARG A 57 -4.71 -8.49 -4.21
N GLU A 58 -5.67 -8.98 -5.00
CA GLU A 58 -6.71 -8.16 -5.59
C GLU A 58 -7.68 -7.67 -4.52
N ALA A 59 -8.09 -8.56 -3.61
CA ALA A 59 -8.90 -8.21 -2.45
C ALA A 59 -8.20 -7.14 -1.59
N TYR A 60 -6.90 -7.31 -1.32
CA TYR A 60 -6.11 -6.39 -0.51
C TYR A 60 -5.99 -5.00 -1.13
N ILE A 61 -5.69 -4.91 -2.43
CA ILE A 61 -5.59 -3.63 -3.12
C ILE A 61 -6.97 -2.96 -3.17
N ASN A 62 -8.03 -3.72 -3.43
CA ASN A 62 -9.39 -3.18 -3.50
C ASN A 62 -9.85 -2.64 -2.14
N ILE A 63 -9.63 -3.36 -1.02
CA ILE A 63 -10.05 -2.84 0.28
C ILE A 63 -9.33 -1.52 0.62
N VAL A 64 -8.05 -1.41 0.28
CA VAL A 64 -7.28 -0.20 0.52
C VAL A 64 -7.78 0.94 -0.36
N ASN A 65 -7.99 0.72 -1.65
CA ASN A 65 -8.43 1.79 -2.55
C ASN A 65 -9.88 2.23 -2.31
N ASP A 66 -10.77 1.29 -1.97
CA ASP A 66 -12.20 1.54 -1.91
C ASP A 66 -12.64 2.02 -0.50
N TYR A 67 -11.98 1.57 0.57
CA TYR A 67 -12.42 1.82 1.95
C TYR A 67 -11.46 2.68 2.79
N SER A 68 -10.24 2.97 2.34
CA SER A 68 -9.31 3.79 3.16
C SER A 68 -9.65 5.29 3.21
N GLY A 69 -10.49 5.78 2.28
CA GLY A 69 -10.65 7.22 2.03
C GLY A 69 -9.37 7.89 1.51
N LYS A 70 -8.36 7.12 1.08
CA LYS A 70 -7.02 7.57 0.65
C LYS A 70 -6.65 7.04 -0.74
N ARG A 71 -7.64 6.83 -1.61
CA ARG A 71 -7.42 6.32 -2.97
C ARG A 71 -6.34 7.09 -3.73
N ASP A 72 -6.43 8.42 -3.76
CA ASP A 72 -5.44 9.28 -4.44
C ASP A 72 -4.03 9.15 -3.88
N PHE A 73 -3.88 8.78 -2.59
CA PHE A 73 -2.58 8.49 -2.01
C PHE A 73 -2.08 7.11 -2.47
N TYR A 74 -2.94 6.09 -2.38
CA TYR A 74 -2.56 4.70 -2.68
C TYR A 74 -2.35 4.42 -4.18
N GLU A 75 -2.97 5.20 -5.06
CA GLU A 75 -2.76 5.13 -6.50
C GLU A 75 -1.45 5.83 -6.94
N LYS A 76 -0.81 6.66 -6.10
CA LYS A 76 0.46 7.32 -6.47
C LYS A 76 1.53 6.29 -6.80
N ILE A 77 2.35 6.65 -7.78
CA ILE A 77 3.49 5.88 -8.27
C ILE A 77 4.73 6.31 -7.50
N ASP A 78 5.46 5.35 -6.92
CA ASP A 78 6.78 5.59 -6.36
C ASP A 78 7.82 5.60 -7.47
N LEU A 79 8.30 6.79 -7.85
CA LEU A 79 9.31 6.98 -8.88
C LEU A 79 10.63 6.31 -8.56
N LEU A 80 11.06 6.33 -7.29
CA LEU A 80 12.31 5.70 -6.89
C LEU A 80 12.22 4.18 -7.12
N PHE A 81 11.10 3.59 -6.72
CA PHE A 81 10.85 2.18 -6.97
C PHE A 81 10.76 1.86 -8.46
N LEU A 82 10.06 2.71 -9.23
CA LEU A 82 9.98 2.57 -10.68
C LEU A 82 11.35 2.65 -11.34
N TYR A 83 12.27 3.51 -10.89
CA TYR A 83 13.64 3.62 -11.43
C TYR A 83 14.54 2.44 -11.07
N GLN A 84 14.35 1.87 -9.87
CA GLN A 84 15.19 0.80 -9.33
C GLN A 84 14.64 -0.60 -9.59
N TRP A 85 13.58 -0.70 -10.38
CA TRP A 85 12.86 -1.94 -10.58
C TRP A 85 13.72 -3.12 -11.05
N PRO A 86 14.63 -2.98 -12.05
CA PRO A 86 15.49 -4.08 -12.49
C PRO A 86 16.37 -4.64 -11.38
N GLN A 87 16.70 -3.82 -10.38
CA GLN A 87 17.53 -4.18 -9.23
C GLN A 87 16.69 -4.52 -7.99
N SER A 88 15.37 -4.33 -8.05
CA SER A 88 14.49 -4.62 -6.91
C SER A 88 14.38 -6.12 -6.66
N LYS A 89 14.19 -6.52 -5.40
CA LYS A 89 13.89 -7.91 -5.03
C LYS A 89 12.63 -8.48 -5.72
N LEU A 90 11.81 -7.63 -6.34
CA LEU A 90 10.62 -8.03 -7.08
C LEU A 90 10.84 -8.15 -8.59
N CYS A 91 12.02 -7.80 -9.11
CA CYS A 91 12.36 -7.88 -10.53
C CYS A 91 12.03 -9.26 -11.14
N ASP A 92 12.15 -10.35 -10.37
CA ASP A 92 11.98 -11.71 -10.87
C ASP A 92 10.57 -12.29 -10.87
N ASN A 93 9.55 -11.55 -10.42
CA ASN A 93 8.18 -12.01 -10.61
C ASN A 93 7.74 -11.68 -12.04
N GLY A 94 7.60 -12.69 -12.92
CA GLY A 94 7.32 -12.53 -14.36
C GLY A 94 6.13 -11.65 -14.79
N ARG A 95 5.34 -11.06 -13.87
CA ARG A 95 4.37 -9.99 -14.13
C ARG A 95 5.02 -8.61 -14.29
N TYR A 96 6.12 -8.38 -13.57
CA TYR A 96 6.82 -7.11 -13.48
C TYR A 96 7.76 -6.87 -14.68
N LYS A 97 8.31 -7.94 -15.27
CA LYS A 97 9.07 -7.88 -16.54
C LYS A 97 8.22 -7.61 -17.79
N LYS A 98 6.90 -7.42 -17.64
CA LYS A 98 5.97 -7.25 -18.77
C LYS A 98 5.80 -5.80 -19.23
N LEU A 99 6.39 -4.83 -18.52
CA LEU A 99 6.38 -3.44 -18.95
C LEU A 99 7.36 -3.26 -20.12
N LYS A 100 6.82 -3.02 -21.32
CA LYS A 100 7.60 -2.73 -22.51
C LYS A 100 8.18 -1.32 -22.44
N ASN A 101 9.26 -1.09 -23.19
CA ASN A 101 9.93 0.22 -23.30
C ASN A 101 10.38 0.81 -21.94
N TYR A 102 10.67 -0.05 -20.95
CA TYR A 102 10.96 0.39 -19.59
C TYR A 102 12.11 1.41 -19.53
N SER A 103 13.22 1.13 -20.24
CA SER A 103 14.39 2.01 -20.25
C SER A 103 14.06 3.40 -20.82
N GLU A 104 13.27 3.46 -21.89
CA GLU A 104 12.84 4.71 -22.53
C GLU A 104 11.85 5.47 -21.65
N ILE A 105 10.92 4.78 -21.00
CA ILE A 105 9.99 5.35 -20.02
C ILE A 105 10.75 5.97 -18.86
N VAL A 106 11.72 5.24 -18.28
CA VAL A 106 12.56 5.76 -17.20
C VAL A 106 13.38 6.95 -17.66
N ALA A 107 13.96 6.90 -18.86
CA ALA A 107 14.71 8.03 -19.41
C ALA A 107 13.83 9.27 -19.59
N ALA A 108 12.59 9.11 -20.07
CA ALA A 108 11.63 10.20 -20.19
C ALA A 108 11.27 10.79 -18.82
N LEU A 109 10.94 9.95 -17.84
CA LEU A 109 10.61 10.38 -16.49
C LEU A 109 11.80 11.06 -15.78
N LYS A 110 13.03 10.56 -15.98
CA LYS A 110 14.25 11.19 -15.44
C LYS A 110 14.51 12.58 -16.02
N LYS A 111 14.11 12.86 -17.26
CA LYS A 111 14.16 14.23 -17.83
C LYS A 111 13.18 15.17 -17.15
N THR A 112 12.02 14.67 -16.72
CA THR A 112 10.97 15.47 -16.07
C THR A 112 11.19 15.64 -14.57
N TYR A 113 11.55 14.57 -13.86
CA TYR A 113 11.57 14.51 -12.40
C TYR A 113 12.98 14.40 -11.81
N GLY A 114 14.01 14.31 -12.64
CA GLY A 114 15.38 14.08 -12.21
C GLY A 114 15.70 12.60 -11.96
N GLY A 115 16.95 12.34 -11.58
CA GLY A 115 17.46 11.01 -11.26
C GLY A 115 17.02 10.50 -9.89
N GLU A 116 17.61 9.39 -9.46
CA GLU A 116 17.25 8.72 -8.19
C GLU A 116 17.47 9.60 -6.96
N ASN A 117 18.56 10.38 -6.93
CA ASN A 117 18.84 11.29 -5.83
C ASN A 117 17.85 12.46 -5.79
N ASP A 118 17.46 12.97 -6.95
CA ASP A 118 16.51 14.09 -7.07
C ASP A 118 15.12 13.67 -6.57
N VAL A 119 14.61 12.51 -7.02
CA VAL A 119 13.30 12.02 -6.57
C VAL A 119 13.31 11.61 -5.09
N LYS A 120 14.45 11.15 -4.56
CA LYS A 120 14.59 10.82 -3.14
C LYS A 120 14.58 12.06 -2.24
N ALA A 121 15.16 13.18 -2.72
CA ALA A 121 15.20 14.45 -2.00
C ALA A 121 13.97 15.34 -2.28
N GLY A 122 13.26 15.10 -3.38
CA GLY A 122 12.16 15.92 -3.87
C GLY A 122 10.89 15.11 -4.16
N ILE A 123 10.44 15.14 -5.41
CA ILE A 123 9.15 14.56 -5.82
C ILE A 123 9.31 13.06 -6.06
N ARG A 124 9.02 12.25 -5.03
CA ARG A 124 9.04 10.79 -5.12
C ARG A 124 7.72 10.16 -5.59
N TYR A 125 6.61 10.73 -5.16
CA TYR A 125 5.27 10.13 -5.29
C TYR A 125 4.41 10.94 -6.23
N VAL A 126 4.09 10.38 -7.39
CA VAL A 126 3.44 11.11 -8.49
C VAL A 126 2.12 10.46 -8.86
N SER A 127 1.13 11.26 -9.28
CA SER A 127 -0.15 10.70 -9.71
C SER A 127 0.03 9.86 -11.00
N PRO A 128 -0.74 8.78 -11.19
CA PRO A 128 -0.71 8.02 -12.44
C PRO A 128 -1.01 8.89 -13.67
N LYS A 129 -1.89 9.88 -13.53
CA LYS A 129 -2.26 10.80 -14.62
C LYS A 129 -1.06 11.61 -15.10
N ASP A 130 -0.27 12.17 -14.17
CA ASP A 130 0.91 12.96 -14.53
C ASP A 130 1.99 12.09 -15.15
N ILE A 131 2.23 10.89 -14.59
CA ILE A 131 3.15 9.92 -15.18
C ILE A 131 2.76 9.57 -16.62
N ILE A 132 1.48 9.29 -16.85
CA ILE A 132 0.95 8.99 -18.19
C ILE A 132 1.13 10.17 -19.13
N PHE A 133 0.77 11.38 -18.70
CA PHE A 133 0.94 12.58 -19.49
C PHE A 133 2.40 12.75 -19.94
N HIS A 134 3.35 12.72 -19.00
CA HIS A 134 4.76 12.96 -19.33
C HIS A 134 5.35 11.89 -20.24
N VAL A 135 5.02 10.61 -20.03
CA VAL A 135 5.49 9.52 -20.90
C VAL A 135 4.91 9.65 -22.32
N LEU A 136 3.63 9.99 -22.45
CA LEU A 136 3.00 10.21 -23.76
C LEU A 136 3.61 11.39 -24.51
N THR A 137 3.94 12.48 -23.80
CA THR A 137 4.59 13.66 -24.41
C THR A 137 6.03 13.41 -24.87
N ALA A 138 6.68 12.35 -24.38
CA ALA A 138 8.08 12.06 -24.72
C ALA A 138 8.27 11.42 -26.10
N ALA A 139 7.18 11.08 -26.81
CA ALA A 139 7.20 10.52 -28.16
C ALA A 139 8.14 9.30 -28.32
N ILE A 140 8.06 8.36 -27.37
CA ILE A 140 8.90 7.16 -27.34
C ILE A 140 8.59 6.28 -28.58
N PRO A 141 9.60 5.94 -29.41
CA PRO A 141 9.39 5.06 -30.57
C PRO A 141 8.87 3.67 -30.16
N GLY A 142 7.82 3.21 -30.84
CA GLY A 142 7.22 1.90 -30.57
C GLY A 142 6.56 1.77 -29.19
N PHE A 143 6.16 2.89 -28.58
CA PHE A 143 5.50 2.91 -27.27
C PHE A 143 4.16 2.18 -27.28
N ASP A 144 4.03 1.19 -26.40
CA ASP A 144 2.80 0.46 -26.17
C ASP A 144 2.01 1.11 -25.02
N GLU A 145 1.15 2.07 -25.37
CA GLU A 145 0.35 2.84 -24.40
C GLU A 145 -0.54 1.94 -23.52
N GLN A 146 -1.19 0.95 -24.12
CA GLN A 146 -2.07 0.06 -23.38
C GLN A 146 -1.27 -0.77 -22.37
N ASN A 147 -0.13 -1.34 -22.79
CA ASN A 147 0.76 -2.06 -21.89
C ASN A 147 1.22 -1.16 -20.73
N PHE A 148 1.58 0.09 -21.01
CA PHE A 148 1.99 1.02 -19.97
C PHE A 148 0.88 1.27 -18.95
N ARG A 149 -0.34 1.60 -19.41
CA ARG A 149 -1.51 1.83 -18.54
C ARG A 149 -1.84 0.59 -17.70
N ASP A 150 -1.79 -0.58 -18.30
CA ASP A 150 -2.08 -1.86 -17.63
C ASP A 150 -1.03 -2.26 -16.58
N LYS A 151 0.20 -1.73 -16.69
CA LYS A 151 1.33 -2.12 -15.84
C LYS A 151 1.76 -1.02 -14.89
N LEU A 152 1.31 0.23 -15.06
CA LEU A 152 1.71 1.34 -14.20
C LEU A 152 1.31 1.13 -12.73
N SER A 153 0.14 0.53 -12.47
CA SER A 153 -0.33 0.23 -11.12
C SER A 153 0.60 -0.71 -10.33
N LEU A 154 1.50 -1.42 -11.00
CA LEU A 154 2.51 -2.27 -10.38
C LEU A 154 3.55 -1.49 -9.55
N PHE A 155 3.63 -0.18 -9.76
CA PHE A 155 4.51 0.74 -9.03
C PHE A 155 3.74 1.63 -8.06
N SER A 156 2.45 1.36 -7.86
CA SER A 156 1.60 2.14 -6.96
C SER A 156 1.90 1.87 -5.49
N LEU A 157 1.57 2.82 -4.62
CA LEU A 157 1.69 2.64 -3.17
C LEU A 157 0.81 1.49 -2.66
N ALA A 158 -0.35 1.22 -3.28
CA ALA A 158 -1.18 0.06 -2.95
C ALA A 158 -0.46 -1.27 -3.22
N GLU A 159 0.19 -1.38 -4.38
CA GLU A 159 1.00 -2.57 -4.69
C GLU A 159 2.16 -2.72 -3.73
N LEU A 160 2.85 -1.61 -3.45
CA LEU A 160 3.98 -1.59 -2.53
C LEU A 160 3.58 -1.98 -1.10
N LEU A 161 2.43 -1.50 -0.61
CA LEU A 161 1.87 -1.91 0.66
C LEU A 161 1.68 -3.43 0.72
N TYR A 162 0.99 -3.99 -0.28
CA TYR A 162 0.73 -5.43 -0.32
C TYR A 162 2.03 -6.26 -0.38
N ARG A 163 2.98 -5.88 -1.23
CA ARG A 163 4.20 -6.65 -1.43
C ARG A 163 5.16 -6.55 -0.24
N TYR A 164 5.46 -5.34 0.19
CA TYR A 164 6.58 -5.07 1.08
C TYR A 164 6.19 -4.94 2.55
N VAL A 165 4.95 -4.55 2.84
CA VAL A 165 4.47 -4.40 4.23
C VAL A 165 3.64 -5.60 4.65
N ARG A 166 2.95 -6.26 3.71
CA ARG A 166 2.21 -7.50 3.99
C ARG A 166 3.02 -8.74 3.61
N CYS A 167 3.23 -9.04 2.33
CA CYS A 167 3.79 -10.33 1.91
C CYS A 167 5.20 -10.57 2.47
N ASP A 168 6.12 -9.63 2.27
CA ASP A 168 7.51 -9.80 2.72
C ASP A 168 7.64 -9.77 4.23
N ALA A 169 6.87 -8.92 4.92
CA ALA A 169 6.87 -8.88 6.38
C ALA A 169 6.35 -10.18 6.99
N VAL A 170 5.27 -10.75 6.44
CA VAL A 170 4.69 -12.01 6.91
C VAL A 170 5.62 -13.20 6.64
N HIS A 171 6.16 -13.31 5.43
CA HIS A 171 6.90 -14.50 5.03
C HIS A 171 8.39 -14.46 5.39
N ASN A 172 8.98 -13.27 5.45
CA ASN A 172 10.43 -13.09 5.61
C ASN A 172 10.81 -12.25 6.84
N ALA A 173 9.84 -11.74 7.61
CA ALA A 173 10.08 -10.78 8.69
C ALA A 173 10.91 -9.56 8.24
N ASP A 174 10.77 -9.17 6.96
CA ASP A 174 11.51 -8.07 6.35
C ASP A 174 10.64 -6.82 6.20
N PHE A 175 11.16 -5.67 6.63
CA PHE A 175 10.45 -4.38 6.68
C PHE A 175 11.24 -3.30 5.94
N PRO A 176 11.29 -3.35 4.59
CA PRO A 176 12.19 -2.49 3.82
C PRO A 176 11.84 -1.01 3.86
N PHE A 177 10.64 -0.66 4.33
CA PHE A 177 10.20 0.73 4.50
C PHE A 177 10.62 1.35 5.84
N VAL A 178 11.21 0.56 6.73
CA VAL A 178 11.60 1.00 8.08
C VAL A 178 13.04 0.61 8.35
N ASN A 179 13.90 1.61 8.48
CA ASN A 179 15.27 1.40 8.93
C ASN A 179 15.27 1.30 10.46
N LYS A 180 15.78 0.18 10.98
CA LYS A 180 16.02 -0.05 12.40
C LYS A 180 17.48 0.25 12.71
N SER A 181 17.74 1.21 13.58
CA SER A 181 19.08 1.54 14.08
C SER A 181 19.17 1.28 15.58
N ARG A 182 20.34 0.85 16.04
CA ARG A 182 20.68 0.72 17.45
C ARG A 182 21.83 1.68 17.75
N ASP A 183 21.69 2.50 18.79
CA ASP A 183 22.76 3.39 19.24
C ASP A 183 23.81 2.64 20.10
N THR A 184 24.84 3.35 20.55
CA THR A 184 25.93 2.79 21.38
C THR A 184 25.45 2.30 22.74
N ASP A 185 24.33 2.82 23.24
CA ASP A 185 23.74 2.46 24.53
C ASP A 185 22.71 1.31 24.39
N GLY A 186 22.48 0.83 23.17
CA GLY A 186 21.57 -0.26 22.87
C GLY A 186 20.12 0.16 22.62
N ASN A 187 19.81 1.46 22.64
CA ASN A 187 18.47 1.95 22.34
C ASN A 187 18.16 1.78 20.86
N ILE A 188 16.90 1.44 20.57
CA ILE A 188 16.44 1.18 19.20
C ILE A 188 15.66 2.38 18.70
N SER A 189 16.00 2.86 17.51
CA SER A 189 15.25 3.86 16.77
C SER A 189 14.76 3.32 15.43
N TYR A 190 13.59 3.77 15.02
CA TYR A 190 12.98 3.42 13.75
C TYR A 190 12.83 4.67 12.90
N LYS A 191 13.36 4.62 11.67
CA LYS A 191 13.24 5.70 10.70
C LYS A 191 12.56 5.19 9.44
N TYR A 192 11.40 5.76 9.13
CA TYR A 192 10.70 5.49 7.89
C TYR A 192 11.46 6.09 6.71
N ASN A 193 11.60 5.30 5.64
CA ASN A 193 12.24 5.72 4.39
C ASN A 193 11.22 5.79 3.23
N HIS A 194 9.92 5.68 3.55
CA HIS A 194 8.81 5.58 2.62
C HIS A 194 7.57 6.31 3.17
N ALA A 195 6.63 6.71 2.30
CA ALA A 195 5.39 7.40 2.69
C ALA A 195 4.38 6.52 3.45
N ILE A 196 4.45 5.19 3.28
CA ILE A 196 3.66 4.24 4.07
C ILE A 196 4.37 4.06 5.42
N THR A 197 4.00 4.91 6.38
CA THR A 197 4.46 4.81 7.77
C THR A 197 3.50 3.98 8.62
N GLY A 198 3.91 3.59 9.83
CA GLY A 198 3.02 2.91 10.78
C GLY A 198 1.78 3.75 11.12
N GLN A 199 1.92 5.07 11.19
CA GLN A 199 0.78 5.99 11.41
C GLN A 199 -0.17 6.03 10.21
N VAL A 200 0.37 6.05 8.98
CA VAL A 200 -0.46 5.96 7.76
C VAL A 200 -1.19 4.62 7.70
N LEU A 201 -0.52 3.53 8.08
CA LEU A 201 -1.10 2.20 8.12
C LEU A 201 -2.22 2.11 9.16
N LEU A 202 -1.98 2.60 10.39
CA LEU A 202 -2.99 2.66 11.45
C LEU A 202 -4.23 3.45 11.00
N ALA A 203 -4.02 4.67 10.50
CA ALA A 203 -5.11 5.51 10.02
C ALA A 203 -5.90 4.84 8.88
N THR A 204 -5.21 4.10 8.01
CA THR A 204 -5.84 3.34 6.92
C THR A 204 -6.67 2.19 7.45
N THR A 205 -6.14 1.39 8.37
CA THR A 205 -6.86 0.27 9.00
C THR A 205 -8.10 0.74 9.76
N GLN A 206 -7.99 1.83 10.52
CA GLN A 206 -9.12 2.46 11.22
C GLN A 206 -10.19 2.96 10.24
N SER A 207 -9.76 3.64 9.16
CA SER A 207 -10.68 4.16 8.14
C SER A 207 -11.43 3.04 7.43
N VAL A 208 -10.73 1.95 7.06
CA VAL A 208 -11.35 0.76 6.45
C VAL A 208 -12.36 0.12 7.38
N CYS A 209 -12.00 -0.10 8.66
CA CYS A 209 -12.90 -0.68 9.64
C CYS A 209 -14.17 0.17 9.81
N LYS A 210 -14.01 1.48 9.93
CA LYS A 210 -15.12 2.44 10.06
C LYS A 210 -16.01 2.47 8.82
N ALA A 211 -15.42 2.56 7.62
CA ALA A 211 -16.16 2.63 6.37
C ALA A 211 -16.96 1.35 6.11
N LEU A 212 -16.38 0.17 6.40
CA LEU A 212 -17.10 -1.10 6.32
C LEU A 212 -18.25 -1.15 7.32
N TRP A 213 -18.03 -0.72 8.57
CA TRP A 213 -19.08 -0.64 9.58
C TRP A 213 -20.25 0.25 9.12
N GLU A 214 -19.95 1.46 8.65
CA GLU A 214 -20.95 2.43 8.18
C GLU A 214 -21.77 1.86 7.01
N GLU A 215 -21.12 1.23 6.04
CA GLU A 215 -21.81 0.65 4.88
C GLU A 215 -22.65 -0.57 5.29
N CYS A 216 -22.10 -1.48 6.08
CA CYS A 216 -22.81 -2.64 6.62
C CYS A 216 -24.05 -2.23 7.40
N ARG A 217 -23.91 -1.23 8.29
CA ARG A 217 -25.00 -0.69 9.10
C ARG A 217 -26.07 -0.04 8.24
N THR A 218 -25.68 0.81 7.31
CA THR A 218 -26.61 1.53 6.41
C THR A 218 -27.39 0.55 5.52
N LYS A 219 -26.72 -0.47 4.97
CA LYS A 219 -27.34 -1.46 4.09
C LYS A 219 -27.94 -2.65 4.83
N SER A 220 -27.78 -2.74 6.16
CA SER A 220 -28.16 -3.90 6.97
C SER A 220 -27.65 -5.23 6.40
N LYS A 221 -26.36 -5.24 6.00
CA LYS A 221 -25.68 -6.36 5.32
C LYS A 221 -24.36 -6.68 6.01
N TRP A 222 -24.00 -7.96 6.06
CA TRP A 222 -22.63 -8.36 6.43
C TRP A 222 -21.66 -7.98 5.32
N THR A 223 -20.36 -7.89 5.64
CA THR A 223 -19.31 -7.43 4.70
C THR A 223 -19.30 -8.22 3.40
N GLN A 224 -19.50 -9.54 3.46
CA GLN A 224 -19.53 -10.42 2.28
C GLN A 224 -20.83 -10.30 1.46
N GLN A 225 -21.84 -9.62 1.99
CA GLN A 225 -23.13 -9.40 1.31
C GLN A 225 -23.20 -8.02 0.63
N LEU A 226 -22.17 -7.19 0.80
CA LEU A 226 -22.10 -5.83 0.30
C LEU A 226 -21.89 -5.75 -1.21
#